data_AF-D9PHJ4-F1
#
_entry.id   AF-D9PHJ4-F1
#
_cell.length_a   1.000
_cell.length_b   1.000
_cell.length_c   1.000
_cell.angle_alpha   90.00
_cell.angle_beta   90.00
_cell.angle_gamma   90.00
#
_symmetry.space_group_name_H-M   'P 1'
#
loop_
_entity.id
_entity.type
_entity.pdbx_description
1 polymer ?
#
loop_
_entity_poly.entity_id
_entity_poly.type
_entity_poly.pdbx_seq_one_letter_code
_entity_poly.pdbx_strand_id
1 'polypeptide(L)'
;RPTVLPAREAAREAERKHRGRQSVFCGAAIALENGRVITGRNSALLYATSAAILNAVKTLAKIPDKIPLLPASVIKNLVSLKKDILEMKSESLDLEETLIALSISAAVNPAAEETLARLKNLRGCDLHMTHIPSPGDEEGLRKLGINATTDAIPTSRYFLR
;
A
#
# COMPACT_ATOMS: atom_id res chain seq x y z
N ARG A 1 1.82 4.66 20.10
CA ARG A 1 2.28 5.01 18.73
C ARG A 1 1.09 5.60 17.96
N PRO A 2 1.25 6.75 17.28
CA PRO A 2 0.13 7.47 16.65
C PRO A 2 -0.51 6.73 15.46
N THR A 3 0.16 5.72 14.90
CA THR A 3 -0.29 4.97 13.71
C THR A 3 -1.18 3.75 14.02
N VAL A 4 -1.20 3.27 15.27
CA VAL A 4 -1.89 2.00 15.60
C VAL A 4 -3.41 2.10 15.48
N LEU A 5 -4.01 3.09 16.16
CA LEU A 5 -5.47 3.26 16.12
C LEU A 5 -5.96 3.63 14.71
N PRO A 6 -5.32 4.56 13.97
CA PRO A 6 -5.73 4.88 12.60
C PRO A 6 -5.66 3.68 11.64
N ALA A 7 -4.66 2.81 11.76
CA ALA A 7 -4.58 1.59 10.95
C ALA A 7 -5.76 0.64 11.24
N ARG A 8 -6.08 0.43 12.52
CA ARG A 8 -7.22 -0.42 12.94
C ARG A 8 -8.56 0.16 12.52
N GLU A 9 -8.74 1.48 12.63
CA GLU A 9 -9.93 2.18 12.15
C GLU A 9 -10.08 2.07 10.64
N ALA A 10 -8.98 2.19 9.88
CA ALA A 10 -9.00 1.99 8.43
C ALA A 10 -9.48 0.59 8.05
N ALA A 11 -9.06 -0.45 8.79
CA ALA A 11 -9.53 -1.82 8.58
C ALA A 11 -11.03 -2.00 8.92
N ARG A 12 -11.49 -1.44 10.03
CA ARG A 12 -12.92 -1.46 10.42
C ARG A 12 -13.80 -0.69 9.43
N GLU A 13 -13.32 0.45 8.94
CA GLU A 13 -14.04 1.23 7.93
C GLU A 13 -14.10 0.48 6.59
N ALA A 14 -13.01 -0.19 6.22
CA ALA A 14 -12.95 -1.07 5.06
C ALA A 14 -13.99 -2.19 5.15
N GLU A 15 -14.10 -2.85 6.30
CA GLU A 15 -15.14 -3.86 6.58
C GLU A 15 -16.55 -3.29 6.47
N ARG A 16 -16.86 -2.20 7.20
CA ARG A 16 -18.18 -1.55 7.19
C ARG A 16 -18.62 -1.09 5.80
N LYS A 17 -17.68 -0.69 4.95
CA LYS A 17 -17.94 -0.24 3.58
C LYS A 17 -17.81 -1.37 2.55
N HIS A 18 -17.56 -2.61 2.97
CA HIS A 18 -17.27 -3.76 2.11
C HIS A 18 -16.16 -3.48 1.07
N ARG A 19 -15.16 -2.68 1.46
CA ARG A 19 -13.99 -2.33 0.66
C ARG A 19 -12.78 -3.13 1.12
N GLY A 20 -12.61 -4.31 0.56
CA GLY A 20 -11.48 -5.20 0.81
C GLY A 20 -11.32 -6.18 -0.34
N ARG A 21 -10.69 -7.33 -0.11
CA ARG A 21 -10.58 -8.41 -1.11
C ARG A 21 -10.87 -9.75 -0.46
N GLN A 22 -11.74 -10.55 -1.08
CA GLN A 22 -12.12 -11.89 -0.61
C GLN A 22 -12.55 -11.96 0.87
N SER A 23 -13.29 -10.93 1.33
CA SER A 23 -13.74 -10.77 2.73
C SER A 23 -12.61 -10.57 3.74
N VAL A 24 -11.42 -10.21 3.28
CA VAL A 24 -10.30 -9.77 4.13
C VAL A 24 -10.23 -8.25 4.09
N PHE A 25 -10.22 -7.62 5.27
CA PHE A 25 -10.17 -6.18 5.44
C PHE A 25 -8.94 -5.81 6.27
N CYS A 26 -7.99 -5.15 5.62
CA CYS A 26 -6.72 -4.75 6.21
C CYS A 26 -6.59 -3.23 6.18
N GLY A 27 -5.96 -2.70 7.22
CA GLY A 27 -5.61 -1.28 7.32
C GLY A 27 -4.11 -1.10 7.55
N ALA A 28 -3.63 0.06 7.14
CA ALA A 28 -2.29 0.54 7.44
C ALA A 28 -2.32 2.04 7.70
N ALA A 29 -1.36 2.55 8.46
CA ALA A 29 -1.21 3.98 8.69
C ALA A 29 0.26 4.36 8.86
N ILE A 30 0.65 5.50 8.29
CA ILE A 30 1.99 6.07 8.36
C ILE A 30 1.93 7.48 8.96
N ALA A 31 2.83 7.77 9.89
CA ALA A 31 3.02 9.11 10.44
C ALA A 31 4.12 9.83 9.66
N LEU A 32 3.76 10.94 9.02
CA LEU A 32 4.70 11.80 8.31
C LEU A 32 5.47 12.70 9.29
N GLU A 33 6.62 13.23 8.87
CA GLU A 33 7.44 14.16 9.67
C GLU A 33 6.68 15.40 10.15
N ASN A 34 5.68 15.86 9.38
CA ASN A 34 4.83 16.99 9.73
C ASN A 34 3.70 16.64 10.73
N GLY A 35 3.72 15.44 11.33
CA GLY A 35 2.75 14.97 12.30
C GLY A 35 1.43 14.46 11.70
N ARG A 36 1.21 14.57 10.39
CA ARG A 36 0.01 14.03 9.74
C ARG A 36 0.08 12.51 9.69
N VAL A 37 -1.01 11.85 10.09
CA VAL A 37 -1.18 10.41 9.92
C VAL A 37 -2.00 10.15 8.67
N ILE A 38 -1.45 9.34 7.77
CA ILE A 38 -2.08 8.96 6.51
C ILE A 38 -2.41 7.48 6.54
N THR A 39 -3.63 7.11 6.18
CA THR A 39 -4.11 5.73 6.21
C THR A 39 -4.21 5.12 4.82
N GLY A 40 -4.12 3.80 4.77
CA GLY A 40 -4.40 2.95 3.62
C GLY A 40 -5.27 1.77 4.01
N ARG A 41 -5.97 1.21 3.03
CA ARG A 41 -6.74 -0.02 3.17
C ARG A 41 -6.54 -0.90 1.95
N ASN A 42 -6.68 -2.20 2.11
CA ASN A 42 -6.62 -3.10 0.97
C ASN A 42 -7.84 -2.92 0.04
N SER A 43 -7.66 -3.30 -1.21
CA SER A 43 -8.68 -3.25 -2.25
C SER A 43 -8.49 -4.40 -3.24
N ALA A 44 -9.30 -4.44 -4.30
CA ALA A 44 -9.05 -5.35 -5.41
C ALA A 44 -7.64 -5.15 -6.02
N LEU A 45 -7.15 -3.91 -6.07
CA LEU A 45 -5.91 -3.57 -6.78
C LEU A 45 -4.67 -3.53 -5.88
N LEU A 46 -4.79 -3.07 -4.64
CA LEU A 46 -3.64 -2.75 -3.79
C LEU A 46 -3.76 -3.38 -2.41
N TYR A 47 -2.62 -3.77 -1.84
CA TYR A 47 -2.50 -4.02 -0.41
C TYR A 47 -2.62 -2.73 0.41
N ALA A 48 -2.94 -2.89 1.70
CA ALA A 48 -3.14 -1.75 2.59
C ALA A 48 -1.86 -0.92 2.75
N THR A 49 -0.70 -1.59 2.79
CA THR A 49 0.64 -0.98 2.82
C THR A 49 0.87 -0.11 1.59
N SER A 50 0.72 -0.68 0.38
CA SER A 50 0.83 0.04 -0.90
C SER A 50 -0.08 1.25 -0.96
N ALA A 51 -1.34 1.12 -0.54
CA ALA A 51 -2.30 2.21 -0.51
C ALA A 51 -1.88 3.33 0.47
N ALA A 52 -1.40 2.98 1.67
CA ALA A 52 -0.94 3.95 2.65
C ALA A 52 0.27 4.75 2.13
N ILE A 53 1.23 4.05 1.51
CA ILE A 53 2.41 4.69 0.91
C ILE A 53 2.00 5.63 -0.21
N LEU A 54 1.19 5.19 -1.19
CA LEU A 54 0.73 6.05 -2.28
C LEU A 54 -0.05 7.27 -1.77
N ASN A 55 -0.92 7.10 -0.78
CA ASN A 55 -1.65 8.22 -0.17
C ASN A 55 -0.71 9.21 0.52
N ALA A 56 0.33 8.71 1.20
CA ALA A 56 1.34 9.54 1.85
C ALA A 56 2.15 10.34 0.83
N VAL A 57 2.66 9.72 -0.23
CA VAL A 57 3.44 10.45 -1.24
C VAL A 57 2.57 11.40 -2.08
N LYS A 58 1.31 11.05 -2.38
CA LYS A 58 0.35 12.01 -2.97
C LYS A 58 0.15 13.22 -2.06
N THR A 59 0.01 12.99 -0.77
CA THR A 59 -0.14 14.06 0.23
C THR A 59 1.08 14.98 0.25
N LEU A 60 2.29 14.42 0.25
CA LEU A 60 3.55 15.19 0.23
C LEU A 60 3.73 15.97 -1.08
N ALA A 61 3.32 15.38 -2.21
CA ALA A 61 3.33 16.00 -3.53
C ALA A 61 2.17 16.98 -3.76
N LYS A 62 1.24 17.11 -2.81
CA LYS A 62 0.00 17.90 -2.94
C LYS A 62 -0.86 17.49 -4.15
N ILE A 63 -0.82 16.20 -4.51
CA ILE A 63 -1.61 15.64 -5.61
C ILE A 63 -2.98 15.20 -5.07
N PRO A 64 -4.10 15.64 -5.67
CA PRO A 64 -5.44 15.25 -5.24
C PRO A 64 -5.68 13.75 -5.32
N ASP A 65 -6.50 13.21 -4.41
CA ASP A 65 -6.72 11.76 -4.34
C ASP A 65 -7.36 11.17 -5.62
N LYS A 66 -8.19 11.95 -6.30
CA LYS A 66 -8.84 11.55 -7.56
C LYS A 66 -7.88 11.36 -8.74
N ILE A 67 -6.62 11.80 -8.63
CA ILE A 67 -5.64 11.65 -9.71
C ILE A 67 -5.06 10.23 -9.64
N PRO A 68 -5.28 9.39 -10.67
CA PRO A 68 -4.66 8.08 -10.73
C PRO A 68 -3.17 8.22 -11.03
N LEU A 69 -2.35 7.57 -10.22
CA LEU A 69 -0.89 7.54 -10.42
C LEU A 69 -0.43 6.30 -11.20
N LEU A 70 -1.23 5.24 -11.21
CA LEU A 70 -0.87 3.96 -11.82
C LEU A 70 -1.72 3.76 -13.08
N PRO A 71 -1.11 3.61 -14.27
CA PRO A 71 -1.84 3.37 -15.50
C PRO A 71 -2.59 2.04 -15.45
N ALA A 72 -3.85 2.03 -15.88
CA ALA A 72 -4.68 0.83 -15.89
C ALA A 72 -4.06 -0.31 -16.73
N SER A 73 -3.36 0.03 -17.81
CA SER A 73 -2.63 -0.94 -18.65
C SER A 73 -1.50 -1.64 -17.89
N VAL A 74 -0.70 -0.90 -17.12
CA VAL A 74 0.40 -1.45 -16.31
C VAL A 74 -0.16 -2.37 -15.23
N ILE A 75 -1.20 -1.93 -14.51
CA ILE A 75 -1.88 -2.74 -13.50
C ILE A 75 -2.42 -4.03 -14.11
N LYS A 76 -3.11 -3.94 -15.26
CA LYS A 76 -3.68 -5.11 -15.95
C LYS A 76 -2.60 -6.13 -16.30
N ASN A 77 -1.46 -5.67 -16.83
CA ASN A 77 -0.37 -6.55 -17.20
C ASN A 77 0.28 -7.21 -15.97
N LEU A 78 0.48 -6.47 -14.87
CA LEU A 78 0.97 -7.05 -13.62
C LEU A 78 0.00 -8.07 -13.04
N VAL A 79 -1.30 -7.77 -13.04
CA VAL A 79 -2.34 -8.71 -12.58
C VAL A 79 -2.34 -9.99 -13.43
N SER A 80 -2.26 -9.86 -14.75
CA SER A 80 -2.20 -11.02 -15.65
C SER A 80 -0.92 -11.82 -15.46
N LEU A 81 0.23 -11.17 -15.29
CA LEU A 81 1.48 -11.84 -14.95
C LEU A 81 1.34 -12.64 -13.66
N LYS A 82 0.85 -12.03 -12.58
CA LYS A 82 0.68 -12.71 -11.29
C LYS A 82 -0.29 -13.87 -11.37
N LYS A 83 -1.43 -13.68 -12.03
CA LYS A 83 -2.53 -14.64 -12.05
C LYS A 83 -2.34 -15.75 -13.09
N ASP A 84 -2.15 -15.34 -14.33
CA ASP A 84 -2.30 -16.22 -15.49
C ASP A 84 -0.97 -16.89 -15.85
N ILE A 85 0.16 -16.32 -15.44
CA ILE A 85 1.51 -16.82 -15.77
C ILE A 85 2.20 -17.39 -14.53
N LEU A 86 2.21 -16.65 -13.42
CA LEU A 86 2.88 -17.05 -12.18
C LEU A 86 1.98 -17.81 -11.21
N GLU A 87 0.68 -17.96 -11.54
CA GLU A 87 -0.32 -18.69 -10.75
C GLU A 87 -0.38 -18.28 -9.27
N MET A 88 -0.10 -17.01 -8.98
CA MET A 88 -0.12 -16.46 -7.64
C MET A 88 -1.55 -16.35 -7.11
N LYS A 89 -1.74 -16.70 -5.84
CA LYS A 89 -3.06 -16.64 -5.17
C LYS A 89 -3.62 -15.22 -5.02
N SER A 90 -2.74 -14.21 -4.95
CA SER A 90 -3.13 -12.81 -4.80
C SER A 90 -2.79 -12.03 -6.06
N GLU A 91 -3.79 -11.33 -6.59
CA GLU A 91 -3.64 -10.47 -7.77
C GLU A 91 -3.39 -9.00 -7.38
N SER A 92 -3.60 -8.63 -6.11
CA SER A 92 -3.37 -7.26 -5.66
C SER A 92 -1.87 -6.98 -5.58
N LEU A 93 -1.50 -5.73 -5.86
CA LEU A 93 -0.11 -5.30 -5.86
C LEU A 93 0.36 -5.05 -4.42
N ASP A 94 1.47 -5.67 -4.07
CA ASP A 94 2.22 -5.33 -2.86
C ASP A 94 3.06 -4.08 -3.08
N LEU A 95 3.80 -3.65 -2.06
CA LEU A 95 4.53 -2.39 -2.10
C LEU A 95 5.62 -2.39 -3.17
N GLU A 96 6.40 -3.46 -3.32
CA GLU A 96 7.48 -3.51 -4.31
C GLU A 96 6.95 -3.38 -5.74
N GLU A 97 5.91 -4.15 -6.07
CA GLU A 97 5.24 -4.08 -7.37
C GLU A 97 4.61 -2.70 -7.61
N THR A 98 4.05 -2.09 -6.55
CA THR A 98 3.47 -0.75 -6.60
C THR A 98 4.53 0.31 -6.90
N LEU A 99 5.72 0.22 -6.29
CA LEU A 99 6.83 1.14 -6.53
C LEU A 99 7.38 1.00 -7.96
N ILE A 100 7.48 -0.24 -8.47
CA ILE A 100 7.86 -0.49 -9.87
C ILE A 100 6.84 0.14 -10.82
N ALA A 101 5.54 -0.11 -10.59
CA ALA A 101 4.47 0.46 -11.41
C ALA A 101 4.47 2.00 -11.38
N LEU A 102 4.72 2.60 -10.21
CA LEU A 102 4.84 4.06 -10.07
C LEU A 102 6.05 4.59 -10.86
N SER A 103 7.19 3.90 -10.80
CA SER A 103 8.40 4.27 -11.55
C SER A 103 8.17 4.21 -13.06
N ILE A 104 7.47 3.18 -13.56
CA ILE A 104 7.10 3.10 -14.98
C ILE A 104 6.16 4.24 -15.35
N SER A 105 5.17 4.53 -14.50
CA SER A 105 4.24 5.62 -14.76
C SER A 105 4.91 6.98 -14.81
N ALA A 106 5.95 7.22 -14.01
CA ALA A 106 6.67 8.48 -13.96
C ALA A 106 7.26 8.89 -15.32
N ALA A 107 7.56 7.92 -16.20
CA ALA A 107 8.10 8.20 -17.53
C ALA A 107 7.15 9.03 -18.43
N VAL A 108 5.84 8.97 -18.17
CA VAL A 108 4.81 9.61 -19.02
C VAL A 108 3.71 10.33 -18.24
N ASN A 109 3.79 10.35 -16.91
CA ASN A 109 2.81 10.97 -16.03
C ASN A 109 3.53 11.88 -15.02
N PRO A 110 3.50 13.21 -15.22
CA PRO A 110 4.17 14.18 -14.34
C PRO A 110 3.72 14.09 -12.87
N ALA A 111 2.47 13.71 -12.62
CA ALA A 111 1.99 13.52 -11.24
C ALA A 111 2.65 12.30 -10.57
N ALA A 112 2.88 11.22 -11.32
CA ALA A 112 3.61 10.05 -10.81
C ALA A 112 5.10 10.36 -10.62
N GLU A 113 5.71 11.11 -11.53
CA GLU A 113 7.11 11.56 -11.39
C GLU A 113 7.31 12.40 -10.12
N GLU A 114 6.47 13.42 -9.92
CA GLU A 114 6.50 14.24 -8.70
C GLU A 114 6.29 13.39 -7.45
N THR A 115 5.36 12.42 -7.50
CA THR A 115 5.12 11.51 -6.37
C THR A 115 6.33 10.63 -6.08
N LEU A 116 6.96 10.06 -7.12
CA LEU A 116 8.13 9.20 -7.02
C LEU A 116 9.28 9.93 -6.30
N ALA A 117 9.50 11.21 -6.62
CA ALA A 117 10.52 12.04 -5.98
C ALA A 117 10.29 12.26 -4.47
N ARG A 118 9.06 12.11 -3.96
CA ARG A 118 8.71 12.26 -2.54
C ARG A 118 8.90 11.00 -1.71
N LEU A 119 9.17 9.84 -2.31
CA LEU A 119 9.37 8.59 -1.57
C LEU A 119 10.50 8.68 -0.54
N LYS A 120 11.57 9.44 -0.86
CA LYS A 120 12.70 9.66 0.06
C LYS A 120 12.31 10.33 1.38
N ASN A 121 11.22 11.10 1.38
CA ASN A 121 10.70 11.77 2.57
C ASN A 121 9.99 10.82 3.54
N LEU A 122 9.78 9.55 3.16
CA LEU A 122 9.21 8.56 4.06
C LEU A 122 10.25 7.84 4.91
N ARG A 123 11.55 8.03 4.64
CA ARG A 123 12.62 7.38 5.40
C ARG A 123 12.56 7.80 6.86
N GLY A 124 12.60 6.83 7.76
CA GLY A 124 12.49 7.05 9.21
C GLY A 124 11.07 7.27 9.72
N CYS A 125 10.06 7.38 8.84
CA CYS A 125 8.67 7.46 9.27
C CYS A 125 8.21 6.15 9.93
N ASP A 126 7.32 6.27 10.91
CA ASP A 126 6.69 5.12 11.55
C ASP A 126 5.44 4.69 10.77
N LEU A 127 5.31 3.38 10.54
CA LEU A 127 4.14 2.77 9.91
C LEU A 127 3.61 1.62 10.78
N HIS A 128 2.28 1.47 10.81
CA HIS A 128 1.63 0.32 11.45
C HIS A 128 0.65 -0.35 10.49
N MET A 129 0.58 -1.68 10.53
CA MET A 129 -0.30 -2.53 9.71
C MET A 129 -1.15 -3.42 10.60
N THR A 130 -2.40 -3.68 10.21
CA THR A 130 -3.26 -4.62 10.96
C THR A 130 -2.99 -6.09 10.63
N HIS A 131 -2.05 -6.38 9.73
CA HIS A 131 -1.85 -7.70 9.14
C HIS A 131 -0.39 -8.04 8.96
N ILE A 132 -0.07 -9.34 8.86
CA ILE A 132 1.28 -9.79 8.51
C ILE A 132 1.60 -9.29 7.08
N PRO A 133 2.68 -8.52 6.88
CA PRO A 133 3.07 -8.04 5.56
C PRO A 133 3.46 -9.20 4.63
N SER A 134 3.29 -9.02 3.33
CA SER A 134 3.89 -9.95 2.35
C SER A 134 5.40 -9.72 2.24
N PRO A 135 6.16 -10.68 1.66
CA PRO A 135 7.58 -10.46 1.37
C PRO A 135 7.86 -9.19 0.56
N GLY A 136 7.02 -8.88 -0.45
CA GLY A 136 7.16 -7.64 -1.24
C GLY A 136 6.82 -6.37 -0.46
N ASP A 137 5.89 -6.44 0.50
CA ASP A 137 5.65 -5.33 1.44
C ASP A 137 6.86 -5.12 2.37
N GLU A 138 7.38 -6.19 2.97
CA GLU A 138 8.54 -6.13 3.87
C GLU A 138 9.76 -5.54 3.14
N GLU A 139 10.06 -6.04 1.95
CA GLU A 139 11.20 -5.60 1.18
C GLU A 139 11.05 -4.15 0.71
N GLY A 140 9.85 -3.75 0.27
CA GLY A 140 9.55 -2.37 -0.09
C GLY A 140 9.72 -1.41 1.10
N LEU A 141 9.18 -1.77 2.28
CA LEU A 141 9.29 -0.96 3.49
C LEU A 141 10.75 -0.83 3.95
N ARG A 142 11.51 -1.94 3.88
CA ARG A 142 12.94 -1.98 4.22
C ARG A 142 13.76 -1.08 3.30
N LYS A 143 13.55 -1.15 1.98
CA LYS A 143 14.24 -0.31 0.97
C LYS A 143 13.92 1.18 1.16
N LEU A 144 12.68 1.51 1.51
CA LEU A 144 12.28 2.89 1.84
C LEU A 144 12.81 3.36 3.20
N GLY A 145 13.27 2.45 4.06
CA GLY A 145 13.76 2.75 5.41
C GLY A 145 12.65 3.19 6.36
N ILE A 146 11.47 2.59 6.25
CA ILE A 146 10.30 2.87 7.08
C ILE A 146 10.30 1.96 8.32
N ASN A 147 10.01 2.53 9.49
CA ASN A 147 9.92 1.80 10.75
C ASN A 147 8.54 1.15 10.89
N ALA A 148 8.42 -0.10 10.47
CA ALA A 148 7.14 -0.80 10.43
C ALA A 148 6.84 -1.60 11.73
N THR A 149 5.57 -1.64 12.11
CA THR A 149 5.02 -2.54 13.14
C THR A 149 3.73 -3.18 12.63
N THR A 150 3.31 -4.29 13.24
CA THR A 150 2.08 -4.98 12.85
C THR A 150 1.33 -5.60 14.03
N ASP A 151 0.01 -5.66 13.93
CA ASP A 151 -0.85 -6.49 14.80
C ASP A 151 -0.69 -8.01 14.53
N ALA A 152 0.04 -8.38 13.47
CA ALA A 152 0.38 -9.74 13.08
C ALA A 152 -0.83 -10.67 12.84
N ILE A 153 -1.96 -10.11 12.40
CA ILE A 153 -3.13 -10.90 12.01
C ILE A 153 -2.87 -11.57 10.66
N PRO A 154 -2.93 -12.91 10.56
CA PRO A 154 -2.75 -13.61 9.29
C PRO A 154 -3.87 -13.28 8.31
N THR A 155 -3.53 -12.96 7.06
CA THR A 155 -4.49 -12.76 5.97
C THR A 155 -4.83 -14.05 5.24
N SER A 156 -4.00 -15.08 5.40
CA SER A 156 -4.22 -16.41 4.83
C SER A 156 -4.94 -17.31 5.84
N ARG A 157 -5.92 -18.10 5.37
CA ARG A 157 -6.65 -19.07 6.21
C ARG A 157 -5.81 -20.27 6.65
N TYR A 158 -4.51 -20.31 6.34
CA TYR A 158 -3.65 -21.48 6.54
C TYR A 158 -2.96 -21.53 7.89
N PHE A 159 -2.98 -20.45 8.68
CA PHE A 159 -2.42 -20.49 10.04
C PHE A 159 -3.29 -21.22 11.07
N LEU A 160 -4.45 -21.76 10.66
CA LEU A 160 -5.39 -22.51 11.50
C LEU A 160 -5.71 -23.92 10.95
N ARG A 161 -4.82 -24.53 10.17
CA ARG A 161 -4.92 -25.95 9.79
C ARG A 161 -3.61 -26.67 9.94
#